data_AF-A0A9X2D574-F1
#
_entry.id   AF-A0A9X2D574-F1
#
_cell.length_a   1.000
_cell.length_b   1.000
_cell.length_c   1.000
_cell.angle_alpha   90.00
_cell.angle_beta   90.00
_cell.angle_gamma   90.00
#
_symmetry.space_group_name_H-M   'P 1'
#
loop_
_entity.id
_entity.type
_entity.pdbx_description
1 polymer ?
#
loop_
_entity_poly.entity_id
_entity_poly.type
_entity_poly.pdbx_seq_one_letter_code
_entity_poly.pdbx_strand_id
1 'polypeptide(L)'
;MNAGEGTDVADGPGGPRQVGQVGQVGRVVLGALGVLVLGYGLFLLVSRRSFGDLVDAGLWLAGGVLVHDVLLSGLLIALGAAAARWLPGRWRGPLAGGLVVLGSLTLLAVPFLGGFGRANAPDNPTLLDRDYLAGWLLLVALTALGVLLARYRPRR
;
A
#
# COMPACT_ATOMS: atom_id res chain seq x y z
N MET A 1 -9.92 42.47 62.96
CA MET A 1 -10.55 43.35 61.96
C MET A 1 -9.60 43.49 60.78
N ASN A 2 -9.79 42.69 59.74
CA ASN A 2 -9.46 43.08 58.38
C ASN A 2 -10.53 42.47 57.48
N ALA A 3 -11.12 43.30 56.64
CA ALA A 3 -12.30 43.06 55.85
C ALA A 3 -11.93 43.01 54.38
N GLY A 4 -12.56 42.10 53.63
CA GLY A 4 -12.74 42.17 52.18
C GLY A 4 -11.51 41.84 51.33
N GLU A 5 -11.62 40.85 50.43
CA GLU A 5 -11.96 41.13 49.03
C GLU A 5 -11.98 39.84 48.20
N GLY A 6 -13.13 39.55 47.60
CA GLY A 6 -13.22 39.03 46.22
C GLY A 6 -12.78 37.60 45.92
N THR A 7 -13.61 36.61 46.27
CA THR A 7 -13.82 35.46 45.38
C THR A 7 -14.62 35.92 44.17
N ASP A 8 -13.99 36.08 43.00
CA ASP A 8 -14.56 35.83 41.65
C ASP A 8 -13.56 36.29 40.58
N VAL A 9 -12.86 35.34 39.94
CA VAL A 9 -12.35 35.51 38.57
C VAL A 9 -12.60 34.21 37.81
N ALA A 10 -13.81 34.16 37.26
CA ALA A 10 -14.09 33.83 35.87
C ALA A 10 -13.70 32.43 35.35
N ASP A 11 -14.72 31.58 35.33
CA ASP A 11 -15.00 30.62 34.25
C ASP A 11 -14.91 31.34 32.88
N GLY A 12 -13.84 31.10 32.13
CA GLY A 12 -13.58 31.70 30.81
C GLY A 12 -13.87 30.72 29.67
N PRO A 13 -14.72 31.05 28.68
CA PRO A 13 -15.03 30.17 27.55
C PRO A 13 -13.89 30.22 26.52
N GLY A 14 -12.95 29.27 26.59
CA GLY A 14 -11.71 29.28 25.78
C GLY A 14 -11.38 27.96 25.08
N GLY A 15 -12.39 27.40 24.41
CA GLY A 15 -12.43 26.19 23.56
C GLY A 15 -11.15 25.40 23.22
N PRO A 16 -11.09 24.09 23.55
CA PRO A 16 -10.12 23.17 22.96
C PRO A 16 -10.60 22.63 21.60
N ARG A 17 -10.35 23.32 20.47
CA ARG A 17 -10.67 22.76 19.12
C ARG A 17 -9.71 23.09 17.96
N GLN A 18 -8.45 23.51 18.18
CA GLN A 18 -7.55 23.78 17.03
C GLN A 18 -6.79 22.56 16.50
N VAL A 19 -6.47 21.56 17.34
CA VAL A 19 -5.65 20.39 16.93
C VAL A 19 -6.43 19.41 16.05
N GLY A 20 -7.78 19.41 16.10
CA GLY A 20 -8.64 18.54 15.28
C GLY A 20 -8.99 19.09 13.89
N GLN A 21 -9.03 20.42 13.72
CA GLN A 21 -9.53 21.05 12.50
C GLN A 21 -8.52 20.99 11.34
N VAL A 22 -7.22 21.18 11.60
CA VAL A 22 -6.18 21.16 10.54
C VAL A 22 -6.05 19.76 9.91
N GLY A 23 -6.12 18.70 10.73
CA GLY A 23 -6.11 17.32 10.25
C GLY A 23 -7.40 16.94 9.50
N GLN A 24 -8.55 17.46 9.91
CA GLN A 24 -9.83 17.18 9.26
C GLN A 24 -9.96 17.89 7.92
N VAL A 25 -9.58 19.16 7.82
CA VAL A 25 -9.58 19.90 6.55
C VAL A 25 -8.63 19.25 5.56
N GLY A 26 -7.41 18.89 5.98
CA GLY A 26 -6.47 18.17 5.12
C GLY A 26 -7.02 16.85 4.59
N ARG A 27 -7.68 16.05 5.45
CA ARG A 27 -8.34 14.80 5.04
C ARG A 27 -9.48 15.03 4.05
N VAL A 28 -10.32 16.04 4.29
CA VAL A 28 -11.44 16.37 3.38
C VAL A 28 -10.91 16.83 2.03
N VAL A 29 -9.89 17.69 2.00
CA VAL A 29 -9.27 18.17 0.76
C VAL A 29 -8.65 17.01 -0.02
N LEU A 30 -7.86 16.16 0.64
CA LEU A 30 -7.28 14.97 0.00
C LEU A 30 -8.36 13.99 -0.49
N GLY A 31 -9.42 13.79 0.29
CA GLY A 31 -10.56 12.96 -0.08
C GLY A 31 -11.30 13.51 -1.31
N ALA A 32 -11.61 14.81 -1.32
CA ALA A 32 -12.26 15.49 -2.44
C ALA A 32 -11.39 15.43 -3.70
N LEU A 33 -10.09 15.69 -3.58
CA LEU A 33 -9.14 15.59 -4.68
C LEU A 33 -9.09 14.15 -5.24
N GLY A 34 -9.04 13.15 -4.35
CA GLY A 34 -9.07 11.74 -4.74
C GLY A 34 -10.35 11.37 -5.51
N VAL A 35 -11.51 11.83 -5.05
CA VAL A 35 -12.80 11.62 -5.74
C VAL A 35 -12.83 12.31 -7.11
N LEU A 36 -12.32 13.54 -7.22
CA LEU A 36 -12.25 14.26 -8.50
C LEU A 36 -11.34 13.53 -9.49
N VAL A 37 -10.16 13.07 -9.06
CA VAL A 37 -9.22 12.31 -9.90
C VAL A 37 -9.83 10.98 -10.34
N LEU A 38 -10.46 10.24 -9.40
CA LEU A 38 -11.13 8.98 -9.72
C LEU A 38 -12.27 9.18 -10.72
N GLY A 39 -13.12 10.19 -10.50
CA GLY A 39 -14.23 10.53 -11.38
C GLY A 39 -13.78 10.93 -12.78
N TYR A 40 -12.71 11.73 -12.87
CA TYR A 40 -12.12 12.09 -14.16
C TYR A 40 -11.52 10.87 -14.87
N GLY A 41 -10.83 9.99 -14.16
CA GLY A 41 -10.32 8.73 -14.70
C GLY A 41 -11.42 7.80 -15.23
N LEU A 42 -12.51 7.63 -14.46
CA LEU A 42 -13.69 6.87 -14.88
C LEU A 42 -14.35 7.49 -16.12
N PHE A 43 -14.49 8.82 -16.14
CA PHE A 43 -15.02 9.53 -17.30
C PHE A 43 -14.16 9.28 -18.55
N LEU A 44 -12.83 9.39 -18.45
CA LEU A 44 -11.93 9.08 -19.56
C LEU A 44 -12.01 7.62 -19.99
N LEU A 45 -12.09 6.69 -19.03
CA LEU A 45 -12.20 5.26 -19.30
C LEU A 45 -13.44 4.96 -20.13
N VAL A 46 -14.61 5.46 -19.73
CA VAL A 46 -15.89 5.20 -20.43
C VAL A 46 -16.03 6.02 -21.73
N SER A 47 -15.52 7.25 -21.78
CA SER A 47 -15.69 8.12 -22.95
C SER A 47 -14.67 7.91 -24.08
N ARG A 48 -13.51 7.29 -23.79
CA ARG A 48 -12.39 7.16 -24.74
C ARG A 48 -12.05 5.73 -25.13
N ARG A 49 -12.66 4.71 -24.49
CA ARG A 49 -12.35 3.30 -24.75
C ARG A 49 -13.53 2.55 -25.33
N SER A 50 -13.23 1.47 -26.04
CA SER A 50 -14.25 0.57 -26.57
C SER A 50 -14.85 -0.27 -25.45
N PHE A 51 -16.04 -0.85 -25.66
CA PHE A 51 -16.64 -1.76 -24.68
C PHE A 51 -15.75 -2.97 -24.38
N GLY A 52 -15.02 -3.49 -25.38
CA GLY A 52 -14.05 -4.57 -25.18
C GLY A 52 -12.94 -4.19 -24.20
N ASP A 53 -12.36 -3.01 -24.38
CA ASP A 53 -11.32 -2.49 -23.46
C ASP A 53 -11.84 -2.33 -22.02
N LEU A 54 -13.12 -1.97 -21.84
CA LEU A 54 -13.74 -1.86 -20.52
C LEU A 54 -13.90 -3.23 -19.86
N VAL A 55 -14.30 -4.24 -20.63
CA VAL A 55 -14.38 -5.64 -20.15
C VAL A 55 -12.99 -6.13 -19.77
N ASP A 56 -11.98 -5.91 -20.62
CA ASP A 56 -10.60 -6.30 -20.34
C ASP A 56 -10.07 -5.62 -19.08
N ALA A 57 -10.31 -4.31 -18.92
CA ALA A 57 -9.94 -3.58 -17.70
C ALA A 57 -10.65 -4.15 -16.47
N GLY A 58 -11.95 -4.45 -16.58
CA GLY A 58 -12.73 -5.07 -15.51
C GLY A 58 -12.21 -6.44 -15.11
N LEU A 59 -11.89 -7.30 -16.09
CA LEU A 59 -11.29 -8.61 -15.87
C LEU A 59 -9.91 -8.50 -15.25
N TRP A 60 -9.11 -7.50 -15.64
CA TRP A 60 -7.79 -7.28 -15.06
C TRP A 60 -7.87 -6.84 -13.60
N LEU A 61 -8.78 -5.90 -13.29
CA LEU A 61 -9.03 -5.46 -11.91
C LEU A 61 -9.54 -6.61 -11.04
N ALA A 62 -10.54 -7.36 -11.51
CA ALA A 62 -11.10 -8.49 -10.79
C ALA A 62 -10.07 -9.62 -10.62
N GLY A 63 -9.33 -9.96 -11.68
CA GLY A 63 -8.28 -10.96 -11.66
C GLY A 63 -7.15 -10.59 -10.71
N GLY A 64 -6.71 -9.33 -10.71
CA GLY A 64 -5.70 -8.84 -9.78
C GLY A 64 -6.12 -8.96 -8.32
N VAL A 65 -7.36 -8.56 -7.99
CA VAL A 65 -7.94 -8.72 -6.63
C VAL A 65 -7.99 -10.19 -6.23
N LEU A 66 -8.51 -11.06 -7.10
CA LEU A 66 -8.61 -12.49 -6.80
C LEU A 66 -7.24 -13.15 -6.58
N VAL A 67 -6.26 -12.84 -7.44
CA VAL A 67 -4.89 -13.35 -7.29
C VAL A 67 -4.26 -12.85 -5.99
N HIS A 68 -4.46 -11.60 -5.61
CA HIS A 68 -3.93 -11.05 -4.37
C HIS A 68 -4.62 -11.65 -3.13
N ASP A 69 -5.94 -11.62 -3.09
CA ASP A 69 -6.73 -11.98 -1.91
C ASP A 69 -6.77 -13.48 -1.70
N VAL A 70 -6.84 -14.28 -2.76
CA VAL A 70 -6.92 -15.74 -2.64
C VAL A 70 -5.54 -16.36 -2.66
N LEU A 71 -4.74 -16.10 -3.71
CA LEU A 71 -3.48 -16.81 -3.89
C LEU A 71 -2.40 -16.26 -2.95
N LEU A 72 -2.18 -14.94 -2.95
CA LEU A 72 -1.14 -14.38 -2.10
C LEU A 72 -1.51 -14.49 -0.62
N SER A 73 -2.71 -14.04 -0.22
CA SER A 73 -3.07 -14.14 1.21
C SER A 73 -3.16 -15.59 1.68
N GLY A 74 -3.68 -16.50 0.85
CA GLY A 74 -3.69 -17.94 1.16
C GLY A 74 -2.28 -18.51 1.37
N LEU A 75 -1.35 -18.18 0.47
CA LEU A 75 0.06 -18.56 0.60
C LEU A 75 0.70 -17.95 1.85
N LEU A 76 0.47 -16.67 2.14
CA LEU A 76 1.01 -15.99 3.31
C LEU A 76 0.47 -16.57 4.62
N ILE A 77 -0.79 -16.96 4.67
CA ILE A 77 -1.39 -17.66 5.81
C ILE A 77 -0.71 -19.02 6.01
N ALA A 78 -0.53 -19.80 4.94
CA ALA A 78 0.14 -21.09 5.01
C ALA A 78 1.60 -20.97 5.50
N LEU A 79 2.35 -20.00 4.96
CA LEU A 79 3.72 -19.69 5.38
C LEU A 79 3.76 -19.19 6.83
N GLY A 80 2.80 -18.36 7.23
CA GLY A 80 2.65 -17.89 8.61
C GLY A 80 2.38 -19.03 9.58
N ALA A 81 1.52 -19.97 9.23
CA ALA A 81 1.24 -21.17 10.02
C ALA A 81 2.48 -22.07 10.15
N ALA A 82 3.21 -22.29 9.05
CA ALA A 82 4.47 -23.03 9.05
C ALA A 82 5.53 -22.34 9.94
N ALA A 83 5.68 -21.02 9.81
CA ALA A 83 6.58 -20.24 10.65
C ALA A 83 6.17 -20.25 12.12
N ALA A 84 4.87 -20.28 12.43
CA ALA A 84 4.39 -20.42 13.80
C ALA A 84 4.76 -21.79 14.41
N ARG A 85 4.87 -22.84 13.59
CA ARG A 85 5.25 -24.18 14.05
C ARG A 85 6.76 -24.39 14.19
N TRP A 86 7.56 -23.79 13.31
CA TRP A 86 9.00 -24.10 13.18
C TRP A 86 9.94 -22.96 13.55
N LEU A 87 9.49 -21.71 13.58
CA LEU A 87 10.36 -20.55 13.80
C LEU A 87 10.26 -19.94 15.20
N PRO A 88 11.39 -19.49 15.78
CA PRO A 88 11.40 -18.71 17.01
C PRO A 88 10.61 -17.41 16.86
N GLY A 89 9.89 -17.00 17.92
CA GLY A 89 9.02 -15.81 17.91
C GLY A 89 9.70 -14.50 17.46
N ARG A 90 11.01 -14.36 17.65
CA ARG A 90 11.79 -13.20 17.19
C ARG A 90 11.79 -13.00 15.67
N TRP A 91 11.61 -14.07 14.89
CA TRP A 91 11.64 -14.02 13.42
C TRP A 91 10.26 -13.83 12.78
N ARG A 92 9.18 -14.16 13.49
CA ARG A 92 7.82 -14.23 12.92
C ARG A 92 7.33 -12.89 12.37
N GLY A 93 7.45 -11.81 13.14
CA GLY A 93 7.03 -10.46 12.73
C GLY A 93 7.82 -9.92 11.52
N PRO A 94 9.17 -9.87 11.58
CA PRO A 94 9.98 -9.45 10.45
C PRO A 94 9.73 -10.25 9.18
N LEU A 95 9.64 -11.58 9.27
CA LEU A 95 9.38 -12.43 8.10
C LEU A 95 7.98 -12.23 7.54
N ALA A 96 6.96 -12.07 8.37
CA ALA A 96 5.61 -11.77 7.88
C ALA A 96 5.60 -10.47 7.07
N GLY A 97 6.22 -9.40 7.59
CA GLY A 97 6.36 -8.15 6.85
C GLY A 97 7.15 -8.31 5.54
N GLY A 98 8.28 -9.02 5.59
CA GLY A 98 9.09 -9.28 4.40
C GLY A 98 8.37 -10.09 3.33
N LEU A 99 7.62 -11.12 3.72
CA LEU A 99 6.83 -11.94 2.80
C LEU A 99 5.67 -11.16 2.18
N VAL A 100 4.99 -10.30 2.94
CA VAL A 100 3.93 -9.41 2.40
C VAL A 100 4.51 -8.47 1.35
N VAL A 101 5.65 -7.82 1.66
CA VAL A 101 6.31 -6.89 0.73
C VAL A 101 6.81 -7.62 -0.51
N LEU A 102 7.60 -8.68 -0.33
CA LEU A 102 8.20 -9.39 -1.46
C LEU A 102 7.12 -10.09 -2.29
N GLY A 103 6.13 -10.71 -1.67
CA GLY A 103 5.03 -11.37 -2.37
C GLY A 103 4.20 -10.40 -3.21
N SER A 104 3.82 -9.25 -2.64
CA SER A 104 3.05 -8.23 -3.37
C SER A 104 3.83 -7.67 -4.56
N LEU A 105 5.11 -7.34 -4.36
CA LEU A 105 5.95 -6.81 -5.43
C LEU A 105 6.32 -7.88 -6.47
N THR A 106 6.39 -9.16 -6.07
CA THR A 106 6.60 -10.26 -7.02
C THR A 106 5.38 -10.44 -7.91
N LEU A 107 4.15 -10.39 -7.37
CA LEU A 107 2.94 -10.40 -8.18
C LEU A 107 2.93 -9.26 -9.22
N LEU A 108 3.32 -8.06 -8.79
CA LEU A 108 3.47 -6.93 -9.70
C LEU A 108 4.57 -7.15 -10.75
N ALA A 109 5.65 -7.84 -10.39
CA ALA A 109 6.78 -8.11 -11.29
C ALA A 109 6.48 -9.17 -12.35
N VAL A 110 5.53 -10.09 -12.13
CA VAL A 110 5.16 -11.18 -13.06
C VAL A 110 5.01 -10.72 -14.52
N PRO A 111 4.20 -9.67 -14.85
CA PRO A 111 4.05 -9.21 -16.23
C PRO A 111 5.39 -8.82 -16.87
N PHE A 112 6.28 -8.19 -16.12
CA PHE A 112 7.57 -7.71 -16.62
C PHE A 112 8.59 -8.83 -16.78
N LEU A 113 8.66 -9.74 -15.80
CA LEU A 113 9.53 -10.92 -15.85
C LEU A 113 9.13 -11.87 -16.98
N GLY A 114 7.83 -12.02 -17.24
CA GLY A 114 7.32 -12.85 -18.34
C GLY A 114 7.36 -12.17 -19.71
N GLY A 115 7.77 -10.90 -19.80
CA GLY A 115 7.81 -10.19 -21.07
C GLY A 115 6.42 -9.90 -21.67
N PHE A 116 5.37 -9.98 -20.85
CA PHE A 116 4.00 -9.83 -21.30
C PHE A 116 3.78 -8.40 -21.83
N GLY A 117 3.08 -8.29 -22.97
CA GLY A 117 2.84 -7.01 -23.64
C GLY A 117 3.89 -6.61 -24.67
N ARG A 118 5.07 -7.25 -24.73
CA ARG A 118 6.07 -6.98 -25.79
C ARG A 118 5.50 -7.21 -27.20
N ALA A 119 4.68 -8.24 -27.36
CA ALA A 119 4.00 -8.54 -28.62
C ALA A 119 2.95 -7.49 -29.03
N ASN A 120 2.44 -6.69 -28.09
CA ASN A 120 1.40 -5.70 -28.35
C ASN A 120 1.95 -4.36 -28.88
N ALA A 121 3.26 -4.14 -28.81
CA ALA A 121 3.92 -2.96 -29.38
C ALA A 121 5.31 -3.32 -29.93
N PRO A 122 5.35 -4.08 -31.05
CA PRO A 122 6.60 -4.57 -31.62
C PRO A 122 7.53 -3.43 -32.08
N ASP A 123 6.97 -2.28 -32.43
CA ASP A 123 7.71 -1.12 -32.91
C ASP A 123 8.23 -0.20 -31.80
N ASN A 124 8.01 -0.54 -30.52
CA ASN A 124 8.51 0.22 -29.38
C ASN A 124 9.72 -0.47 -28.73
N PRO A 125 10.95 -0.12 -29.12
CA PRO A 125 12.16 -0.78 -28.61
C PRO A 125 12.45 -0.46 -27.13
N THR A 126 11.81 0.57 -26.57
CA THR A 126 11.93 0.91 -25.13
C THR A 126 10.97 0.11 -24.26
N LEU A 127 10.07 -0.66 -24.86
CA LEU A 127 9.12 -1.48 -24.13
C LEU A 127 9.84 -2.69 -23.53
N LEU A 128 9.89 -2.73 -22.20
CA LEU A 128 10.57 -3.76 -21.43
C LEU A 128 12.06 -3.91 -21.81
N ASP A 129 12.77 -2.79 -21.92
CA ASP A 129 14.20 -2.72 -22.27
C ASP A 129 15.15 -2.97 -21.08
N ARG A 130 14.61 -3.03 -19.86
CA ARG A 130 15.38 -3.24 -18.63
C ARG A 130 15.57 -4.71 -18.30
N ASP A 131 16.66 -4.99 -17.57
CA ASP A 131 16.86 -6.27 -16.91
C ASP A 131 15.97 -6.36 -15.66
N TYR A 132 14.71 -6.77 -15.86
CA TYR A 132 13.75 -6.93 -14.78
C TYR A 132 14.11 -8.05 -13.82
N LEU A 133 14.86 -9.06 -14.27
CA LEU A 133 15.32 -10.13 -13.39
C LEU A 133 16.34 -9.58 -12.39
N ALA A 134 17.33 -8.82 -12.86
CA ALA A 134 18.29 -8.15 -11.99
C ALA A 134 17.60 -7.19 -11.01
N GLY A 135 16.65 -6.39 -11.49
CA GLY A 135 15.87 -5.49 -10.64
C GLY A 135 15.05 -6.22 -9.56
N TRP A 136 14.42 -7.34 -9.92
CA TRP A 136 13.66 -8.16 -8.98
C TRP A 136 14.57 -8.87 -7.97
N LEU A 137 15.72 -9.40 -8.39
CA LEU A 137 16.71 -10.00 -7.48
C LEU A 137 17.28 -8.97 -6.49
N LEU A 138 17.52 -7.73 -6.94
CA LEU A 138 17.91 -6.64 -6.05
C LEU A 138 16.82 -6.37 -5.00
N LEU A 139 15.55 -6.36 -5.41
CA LEU A 139 14.42 -6.19 -4.49
C LEU A 139 14.31 -7.33 -3.47
N VAL A 140 14.53 -8.58 -3.90
CA VAL A 140 14.61 -9.75 -2.99
C VAL A 140 15.72 -9.52 -1.95
N ALA A 141 16.91 -9.12 -2.39
CA ALA A 141 18.05 -8.88 -1.51
C ALA A 141 17.79 -7.75 -0.50
N LEU A 142 17.21 -6.62 -0.95
CA LEU A 142 16.84 -5.50 -0.08
C LEU A 142 15.78 -5.88 0.94
N THR A 143 14.79 -6.67 0.53
CA THR A 143 13.73 -7.14 1.43
C THR A 143 14.30 -8.09 2.48
N ALA A 144 15.15 -9.04 2.08
CA ALA A 144 15.84 -9.94 2.99
C ALA A 144 16.72 -9.16 3.99
N LEU A 145 17.45 -8.14 3.53
CA LEU A 145 18.22 -7.24 4.40
C LEU A 145 17.31 -6.52 5.39
N GLY A 146 16.17 -5.99 4.95
CA GLY A 146 15.17 -5.35 5.81
C GLY A 146 14.65 -6.28 6.91
N VAL A 147 14.36 -7.55 6.57
CA VAL A 147 13.96 -8.59 7.54
C VAL A 147 15.07 -8.83 8.57
N LEU A 148 16.32 -8.96 8.12
CA LEU A 148 17.47 -9.15 9.02
C LEU A 148 17.63 -7.96 9.98
N LEU A 149 17.62 -6.74 9.45
CA LEU A 149 17.74 -5.52 10.25
C LEU A 149 16.60 -5.39 11.28
N ALA A 150 15.36 -5.68 10.85
CA ALA A 150 14.19 -5.67 11.75
C ALA A 150 14.31 -6.70 12.88
N ARG A 151 14.95 -7.86 12.63
CA ARG A 151 15.25 -8.85 13.68
C ARG A 151 16.25 -8.31 14.72
N TYR A 152 17.18 -7.44 14.34
CA TYR A 152 18.21 -6.91 15.25
C TYR A 152 17.79 -5.64 15.97
N ARG A 153 16.65 -5.04 15.63
CA ARG A 153 16.14 -3.88 16.36
C ARG A 153 15.70 -4.26 17.78
N PRO A 154 16.20 -3.56 18.82
CA PRO A 154 15.70 -3.73 20.17
C PRO A 154 14.23 -3.28 20.23
N ARG A 155 13.35 -4.17 20.72
CA ARG A 155 11.96 -3.80 21.03
C ARG A 155 11.99 -2.96 22.31
N ARG A 156 11.67 -1.67 22.19
CA ARG A 156 11.50 -0.76 23.34
C ARG A 156 10.14 -0.94 23.98
#